data_AF-A0A5B0DBJ1-F1
#
_entry.id   AF-A0A5B0DBJ1-F1
#
_cell.length_a   1.000
_cell.length_b   1.000
_cell.length_c   1.000
_cell.angle_alpha   90.00
_cell.angle_beta   90.00
_cell.angle_gamma   90.00
#
_symmetry.space_group_name_H-M   'P 1'
#
loop_
_entity.id
_entity.type
_entity.pdbx_description
1 polymer ?
#
loop_
_entity_poly.entity_id
_entity_poly.type
_entity_poly.pdbx_seq_one_letter_code
_entity_poly.pdbx_strand_id
1 'polypeptide(L)'
;MTKLIGFGRCLGKTTMAILESHATGNRILVANQKMAENTFKMAQELGYAIPYPICVNDLVRTPHAYSSDEHLIIDNVEMVLREMLHNKIDTITFDNRAIDPEDRYLEEISTLKQEVDACYKEKTELYQDIHDKAEHIERIKRSNIELTQALSDTIYTDMRAKARYRQQGRKWRAR
;
A
#
# COMPACT_ATOMS: atom_id res chain seq x y z
N MET A 1 18.00 -2.44 25.10
CA MET A 1 17.85 -1.56 23.93
C MET A 1 18.05 -2.42 22.69
N THR A 2 17.16 -2.34 21.70
CA THR A 2 17.22 -3.22 20.51
C THR A 2 18.24 -2.69 19.51
N LYS A 3 19.18 -3.54 19.08
CA LYS A 3 20.21 -3.20 18.09
C LYS A 3 19.66 -3.46 16.68
N LEU A 4 19.69 -2.44 15.81
CA LEU A 4 19.29 -2.58 14.41
C LEU A 4 20.52 -2.75 13.51
N ILE A 5 20.51 -3.79 12.67
CA ILE A 5 21.55 -4.06 11.68
C ILE A 5 20.93 -3.95 10.28
N GLY A 6 20.98 -2.75 9.69
CA GLY A 6 20.39 -2.43 8.39
C GLY A 6 21.44 -2.05 7.35
N PHE A 7 21.80 -2.98 6.47
CA PHE A 7 22.65 -2.72 5.30
C PHE A 7 22.10 -3.47 4.07
N GLY A 8 22.52 -3.07 2.85
CA GLY A 8 22.15 -3.70 1.57
C GLY A 8 22.33 -5.23 1.49
N ARG A 9 21.82 -5.84 0.40
CA ARG A 9 21.87 -7.31 0.20
C ARG A 9 23.32 -7.82 0.17
N CYS A 10 23.52 -9.05 0.66
CA CYS A 10 24.80 -9.76 0.65
C CYS A 10 25.96 -9.08 1.43
N LEU A 11 25.68 -8.14 2.34
CA LEU A 11 26.69 -7.48 3.17
C LEU A 11 26.96 -8.17 4.52
N GLY A 12 26.71 -9.49 4.63
CA GLY A 12 27.05 -10.25 5.84
C GLY A 12 26.12 -10.03 7.04
N LYS A 13 24.86 -9.63 6.84
CA LYS A 13 23.89 -9.43 7.95
C LYS A 13 23.68 -10.71 8.78
N THR A 14 23.48 -11.84 8.13
CA THR A 14 23.36 -13.14 8.83
C THR A 14 24.65 -13.49 9.57
N THR A 15 25.82 -13.18 9.00
CA THR A 15 27.11 -13.32 9.69
C THR A 15 27.18 -12.44 10.94
N MET A 16 26.72 -11.19 10.88
CA MET A 16 26.63 -10.33 12.06
C MET A 16 25.68 -10.89 13.12
N ALA A 17 24.54 -11.47 12.72
CA ALA A 17 23.62 -12.13 13.65
C ALA A 17 24.29 -13.34 14.35
N ILE A 18 25.09 -14.12 13.61
CA ILE A 18 25.87 -15.23 14.16
C ILE A 18 26.91 -14.72 15.18
N LEU A 19 27.65 -13.66 14.83
CA LEU A 19 28.64 -13.06 15.73
C LEU A 19 27.99 -12.51 17.01
N GLU A 20 26.85 -11.85 16.88
CA GLU A 20 26.09 -11.33 18.01
C GLU A 20 25.57 -12.48 18.90
N SER A 21 25.06 -13.55 18.29
CA SER A 21 24.60 -14.76 19.00
C SER A 21 25.74 -15.45 19.73
N HIS A 22 26.91 -15.54 19.11
CA HIS A 22 28.11 -16.09 19.75
C HIS A 22 28.57 -15.25 20.95
N ALA A 23 28.53 -13.93 20.83
CA ALA A 23 28.95 -13.02 21.89
C ALA A 23 27.97 -12.96 23.07
N THR A 24 26.67 -13.06 22.80
CA THR A 24 25.61 -12.86 23.80
C THR A 24 25.01 -14.16 24.33
N GLY A 25 25.13 -15.26 23.60
CA GLY A 25 24.40 -16.50 23.88
C GLY A 25 22.93 -16.45 23.48
N ASN A 26 22.47 -15.38 22.82
CA ASN A 26 21.07 -15.23 22.42
C ASN A 26 20.75 -16.10 21.21
N ARG A 27 19.55 -16.69 21.19
CA ARG A 27 19.07 -17.51 20.07
C ARG A 27 18.71 -16.64 18.86
N ILE A 28 19.00 -17.14 17.67
CA ILE A 28 18.62 -16.50 16.41
C ILE A 28 17.24 -17.01 16.00
N LEU A 29 16.29 -16.11 15.78
CA LEU A 29 15.00 -16.38 15.17
C LEU A 29 15.09 -16.25 13.65
N VAL A 30 14.66 -17.29 12.95
CA VAL A 30 14.60 -17.37 11.48
C VAL A 30 13.20 -17.76 11.00
N ALA A 31 12.93 -17.60 9.70
CA ALA A 31 11.61 -17.89 9.15
C ALA A 31 11.24 -19.38 9.26
N ASN A 32 12.10 -20.29 8.79
CA ASN A 32 11.78 -21.73 8.70
C ASN A 32 12.94 -22.63 9.09
N GLN A 33 12.64 -23.92 9.28
CA GLN A 33 13.61 -24.94 9.73
C GLN A 33 14.84 -25.04 8.83
N LYS A 34 14.65 -24.95 7.51
CA LYS A 34 15.76 -24.99 6.55
C LYS A 34 16.73 -23.83 6.76
N MET A 35 16.23 -22.64 7.10
CA MET A 35 17.09 -21.52 7.47
C MET A 35 17.80 -21.75 8.79
N ALA A 36 17.15 -22.38 9.78
CA ALA A 36 17.77 -22.66 11.07
C ALA A 36 18.99 -23.58 10.89
N GLU A 37 18.82 -24.66 10.11
CA GLU A 37 19.89 -25.57 9.73
C GLU A 37 21.01 -24.86 8.97
N ASN A 38 20.67 -24.05 7.96
CA ASN A 38 21.66 -23.33 7.17
C ASN A 38 22.45 -22.32 8.01
N THR A 39 21.78 -21.55 8.87
CA THR A 39 22.43 -20.57 9.75
C THR A 39 23.33 -21.27 10.78
N PHE A 40 22.87 -22.38 11.36
CA PHE A 40 23.69 -23.16 12.29
C PHE A 40 24.91 -23.76 11.60
N LYS A 41 24.73 -24.35 10.42
CA LYS A 41 25.82 -24.89 9.61
C LYS A 41 26.82 -23.79 9.22
N MET A 42 26.33 -22.62 8.81
CA MET A 42 27.18 -21.46 8.51
C MET A 42 28.00 -21.04 9.72
N ALA A 43 27.41 -21.00 10.91
CA ALA A 43 28.15 -20.68 12.13
C ALA A 43 29.27 -21.68 12.42
N GLN A 44 29.00 -22.99 12.24
CA GLN A 44 30.01 -24.04 12.39
C GLN A 44 31.14 -23.92 11.36
N GLU A 45 30.81 -23.66 10.09
CA GLU A 45 31.80 -23.44 9.02
C GLU A 45 32.69 -22.22 9.29
N LEU A 46 32.14 -21.19 9.94
CA LEU A 46 32.86 -20.00 10.36
C LEU A 46 33.62 -20.18 11.70
N GLY A 47 33.45 -21.32 12.38
CA GLY A 47 34.11 -21.61 13.66
C GLY A 47 33.47 -20.95 14.89
N TYR A 48 32.22 -20.49 14.79
CA TYR A 48 31.50 -19.87 15.92
C TYR A 48 30.54 -20.85 16.59
N ALA A 49 30.59 -20.92 17.92
CA ALA A 49 29.65 -21.69 18.72
C ALA A 49 28.43 -20.83 19.08
N ILE A 50 27.26 -21.19 18.55
CA ILE A 50 25.99 -20.52 18.83
C ILE A 50 24.94 -21.53 19.31
N PRO A 51 23.94 -21.11 20.10
CA PRO A 51 22.73 -21.90 20.31
C PRO A 51 22.05 -22.26 18.98
N TYR A 52 21.31 -23.38 18.96
CA TYR A 52 20.56 -23.76 17.77
C TYR A 52 19.48 -22.71 17.45
N PRO A 53 19.38 -22.19 16.21
CA PRO A 53 18.38 -21.20 15.83
C PRO A 53 16.96 -21.74 15.96
N ILE A 54 16.02 -20.84 16.26
CA ILE A 54 14.59 -21.14 16.39
C ILE A 54 13.89 -20.72 15.11
N CYS A 55 12.95 -21.51 14.60
CA CYS A 55 12.10 -21.08 13.49
C CYS A 55 10.70 -20.63 13.94
N VAL A 56 9.99 -19.91 13.06
CA VAL A 56 8.62 -19.44 13.33
C VAL A 56 7.67 -20.59 13.70
N ASN A 57 7.82 -21.75 13.07
CA ASN A 57 6.97 -22.90 13.38
C ASN A 57 7.17 -23.42 14.81
N ASP A 58 8.37 -23.26 15.38
CA ASP A 58 8.66 -23.63 16.77
C ASP A 58 7.98 -22.67 17.75
N LEU A 59 7.89 -21.38 17.40
CA LEU A 59 7.17 -20.36 18.18
C LEU A 59 5.67 -20.65 18.26
N VAL A 60 5.04 -20.97 17.13
CA VAL A 60 3.59 -21.23 17.09
C VAL A 60 3.22 -22.49 17.87
N ARG A 61 4.09 -23.50 17.87
CA ARG A 61 3.86 -24.78 18.56
C ARG A 61 4.09 -24.71 20.06
N THR A 62 4.81 -23.71 20.58
CA THR A 62 5.07 -23.61 22.01
C THR A 62 5.03 -22.15 22.48
N PRO A 63 3.81 -21.57 22.64
CA PRO A 63 3.64 -20.15 22.96
C PRO A 63 4.21 -19.73 24.32
N HIS A 64 4.46 -20.68 25.22
CA HIS A 64 4.94 -20.47 26.59
C HIS A 64 6.43 -20.82 26.77
N ALA A 65 7.17 -21.07 25.69
CA ALA A 65 8.55 -21.57 25.77
C ALA A 65 9.61 -20.51 26.10
N TYR A 66 9.24 -19.23 26.16
CA TYR A 66 10.22 -18.14 26.26
C TYR A 66 9.91 -17.26 27.46
N SER A 67 10.83 -17.22 28.43
CA SER A 67 10.76 -16.30 29.58
C SER A 67 10.85 -14.85 29.09
N SER A 68 10.31 -13.91 29.86
CA SER A 68 10.55 -12.47 29.67
C SER A 68 12.04 -12.10 29.70
N ASP A 69 12.87 -12.99 30.23
CA ASP A 69 14.32 -12.83 30.36
C ASP A 69 15.08 -13.30 29.11
N GLU A 70 14.40 -13.92 28.15
CA GLU A 70 15.06 -14.43 26.96
C GLU A 70 15.14 -13.37 25.86
N HIS A 71 16.35 -13.15 25.36
CA HIS A 71 16.62 -12.20 24.29
C HIS A 71 16.83 -12.93 22.96
N LEU A 72 16.24 -12.39 21.89
CA LEU A 72 16.27 -12.98 20.55
C LEU A 72 16.94 -12.04 19.55
N ILE A 73 17.67 -12.64 18.62
CA ILE A 73 18.22 -11.97 17.43
C ILE A 73 17.37 -12.37 16.24
N ILE A 74 16.72 -11.43 15.57
CA ILE A 74 15.86 -11.74 14.42
C ILE A 74 16.67 -11.60 13.13
N ASP A 75 16.94 -12.71 12.45
CA ASP A 75 17.58 -12.68 11.12
C ASP A 75 16.52 -12.57 10.02
N ASN A 76 16.73 -11.61 9.12
CA ASN A 76 15.83 -11.27 8.02
C ASN A 76 14.36 -11.07 8.48
N VAL A 77 14.14 -9.99 9.23
CA VAL A 77 12.83 -9.61 9.82
C VAL A 77 11.68 -9.68 8.81
N GLU A 78 11.89 -9.25 7.57
CA GLU A 78 10.86 -9.30 6.52
C GLU A 78 10.39 -10.73 6.25
N MET A 79 11.32 -11.68 6.15
CA MET A 79 10.98 -13.09 5.92
C MET A 79 10.34 -13.74 7.13
N VAL A 80 10.79 -13.41 8.34
CA VAL A 80 10.18 -13.90 9.59
C VAL A 80 8.72 -13.45 9.67
N LEU A 81 8.45 -12.16 9.46
CA LEU A 81 7.09 -11.61 9.51
C LEU A 81 6.19 -12.17 8.40
N ARG A 82 6.74 -12.38 7.19
CA ARG A 82 6.01 -13.02 6.08
C ARG A 82 5.57 -14.43 6.45
N GLU A 83 6.45 -15.21 7.06
CA GLU A 83 6.14 -16.58 7.49
C GLU A 83 5.10 -16.58 8.61
N MET A 84 5.21 -15.67 9.59
CA MET A 84 4.26 -15.55 10.71
C MET A 84 2.85 -15.12 10.28
N LEU A 85 2.75 -14.17 9.35
CA LEU A 85 1.47 -13.56 8.96
C LEU A 85 0.85 -14.19 7.71
N HIS A 86 1.58 -15.08 7.02
CA HIS A 86 1.21 -15.63 5.72
C HIS A 86 0.80 -14.56 4.68
N ASN A 87 1.43 -13.38 4.76
CA ASN A 87 1.12 -12.24 3.91
C ASN A 87 2.39 -11.51 3.48
N LYS A 88 2.32 -10.77 2.37
CA LYS A 88 3.41 -9.93 1.89
C LYS A 88 3.62 -8.76 2.86
N ILE A 89 4.88 -8.43 3.09
CA ILE A 89 5.29 -7.26 3.87
C ILE A 89 5.79 -6.22 2.88
N ASP A 90 5.12 -5.09 2.80
CA ASP A 90 5.50 -3.99 1.89
C ASP A 90 6.38 -2.95 2.57
N THR A 91 6.26 -2.77 3.90
CA THR A 91 7.00 -1.75 4.64
C THR A 91 7.25 -2.21 6.07
N ILE A 92 8.46 -1.99 6.58
CA ILE A 92 8.85 -2.24 7.97
C ILE A 92 9.54 -0.99 8.51
N THR A 93 9.06 -0.50 9.65
CA THR A 93 9.64 0.65 10.35
C THR A 93 10.29 0.19 11.66
N PHE A 94 11.40 0.83 12.05
CA PHE A 94 12.11 0.52 13.29
C PHE A 94 12.39 1.80 14.08
N ASP A 95 12.19 1.75 15.40
CA ASP A 95 12.59 2.81 16.31
C ASP A 95 14.11 2.74 16.52
N ASN A 96 14.86 3.60 15.82
CA ASN A 96 16.31 3.68 16.00
C ASN A 96 16.67 4.74 17.05
N ARG A 97 17.01 4.31 18.27
CA ARG A 97 17.41 5.22 19.38
C ARG A 97 18.94 5.37 19.52
N ALA A 98 19.72 4.89 18.55
CA ALA A 98 21.19 4.89 18.59
C ALA A 98 21.84 6.09 17.86
N ILE A 99 21.04 6.93 17.21
CA ILE A 99 21.48 8.15 16.53
C ILE A 99 21.01 9.33 17.38
N ASP A 100 21.92 10.22 17.75
CA ASP A 100 21.58 11.44 18.49
C ASP A 100 20.58 12.27 17.65
N PRO A 101 19.35 12.54 18.13
CA PRO A 101 18.21 12.77 17.23
C PRO A 101 18.07 14.20 16.69
N GLU A 102 18.79 15.18 17.24
CA GLU A 102 18.36 16.57 17.11
C GLU A 102 18.56 17.16 15.71
N ASP A 103 19.72 16.98 15.07
CA ASP A 103 20.02 17.79 13.88
C ASP A 103 19.55 17.16 12.56
N ARG A 104 19.56 15.83 12.45
CA ARG A 104 19.30 15.17 11.14
C ARG A 104 17.82 14.82 10.92
N TYR A 105 17.09 14.48 11.99
CA TYR A 105 15.68 14.11 11.87
C TYR A 105 14.78 15.32 11.62
N LEU A 106 15.14 16.53 12.06
CA LEU A 106 14.32 17.72 11.80
C LEU A 106 14.23 18.06 10.31
N GLU A 107 15.36 18.02 9.59
CA GLU A 107 15.38 18.27 8.15
C GLU A 107 14.70 17.14 7.37
N GLU A 108 15.01 15.86 7.65
CA GLU A 108 14.38 14.71 6.97
C GLU A 108 12.87 14.65 7.26
N ILE A 109 12.41 14.90 8.49
CA ILE A 109 10.98 14.95 8.83
C ILE A 109 10.30 16.15 8.15
N SER A 110 10.94 17.32 8.09
CA SER A 110 10.36 18.47 7.40
C SER A 110 10.19 18.22 5.90
N THR A 111 11.18 17.58 5.27
CA THR A 111 11.16 17.24 3.85
C THR A 111 10.10 16.18 3.57
N LEU A 112 10.04 15.12 4.38
CA LEU A 112 9.02 14.07 4.25
C LEU A 112 7.60 14.60 4.49
N LYS A 113 7.41 15.53 5.44
CA LYS A 113 6.12 16.20 5.63
C LYS A 113 5.73 17.03 4.41
N GLN A 114 6.66 17.76 3.81
CA GLN A 114 6.41 18.53 2.58
C GLN A 114 6.04 17.62 1.40
N GLU A 115 6.71 16.48 1.23
CA GLU A 115 6.40 15.52 0.17
C GLU A 115 5.03 14.85 0.38
N VAL A 116 4.70 14.50 1.63
CA VAL A 116 3.40 13.93 1.99
C VAL A 116 2.28 14.95 1.78
N ASP A 117 2.48 16.19 2.21
CA ASP A 117 1.51 17.28 2.04
C ASP A 117 1.29 17.59 0.54
N ALA A 118 2.37 17.57 -0.26
CA ALA A 118 2.28 17.71 -1.72
C ALA A 118 1.46 16.58 -2.36
N CYS A 119 1.66 15.33 -1.93
CA CYS A 119 0.90 14.18 -2.41
C CYS A 119 -0.59 14.29 -2.05
N TYR A 120 -0.92 14.70 -0.82
CA TYR A 120 -2.31 14.92 -0.42
C TYR A 120 -2.97 16.08 -1.17
N LYS A 121 -2.22 17.13 -1.48
CA LYS A 121 -2.71 18.26 -2.28
C LYS A 121 -3.02 17.83 -3.71
N GLU A 122 -2.10 17.14 -4.38
CA GLU A 122 -2.30 16.62 -5.74
C GLU A 122 -3.52 15.70 -5.82
N LYS A 123 -3.68 14.82 -4.83
CA LYS A 123 -4.85 13.95 -4.72
C LYS A 123 -6.16 14.75 -4.59
N THR A 124 -6.16 15.83 -3.82
CA THR A 124 -7.34 16.68 -3.62
C THR A 124 -7.69 17.44 -4.89
N GLU A 125 -6.70 18.00 -5.59
CA GLU A 125 -6.87 18.67 -6.88
C GLU A 125 -7.43 17.72 -7.94
N LEU A 126 -6.94 16.47 -7.99
CA LEU A 126 -7.47 15.43 -8.87
C LEU A 126 -8.94 15.13 -8.58
N TYR A 127 -9.34 14.99 -7.31
CA TYR A 127 -10.74 14.77 -6.96
C TYR A 127 -11.63 15.95 -7.34
N GLN A 128 -11.14 17.18 -7.20
CA GLN A 128 -11.89 18.37 -7.60
C GLN A 128 -12.07 18.41 -9.12
N ASP A 129 -11.02 18.14 -9.90
CA ASP A 129 -11.12 18.08 -11.37
C ASP A 129 -12.09 16.98 -11.83
N ILE A 130 -12.08 15.81 -11.18
CA ILE A 130 -13.07 14.73 -11.45
C ILE A 130 -14.49 15.22 -11.15
N HIS A 131 -14.69 15.91 -10.02
CA HIS A 131 -16.00 16.45 -9.63
C HIS A 131 -16.52 17.48 -10.64
N ASP A 132 -15.67 18.44 -11.03
CA ASP A 132 -16.04 19.49 -11.98
C ASP A 132 -16.38 18.93 -13.36
N LYS A 133 -15.62 17.91 -13.81
CA LYS A 133 -15.92 17.17 -15.04
C LYS A 133 -17.26 16.44 -14.95
N ALA A 134 -17.57 15.83 -13.81
CA ALA A 134 -18.86 15.17 -13.60
C ALA A 134 -20.03 16.17 -13.67
N GLU A 135 -19.91 17.33 -13.02
CA GLU A 135 -20.92 18.40 -13.12
C GLU A 135 -21.09 18.93 -14.56
N HIS A 136 -19.99 19.08 -15.29
CA HIS A 136 -20.03 19.50 -16.68
C HIS A 136 -20.79 18.49 -17.56
N ILE A 137 -20.52 17.20 -17.37
CA ILE A 137 -21.24 16.12 -18.06
C ILE A 137 -22.74 16.18 -17.75
N GLU A 138 -23.13 16.36 -16.48
CA GLU A 138 -24.55 16.46 -16.09
C GLU A 138 -25.25 17.67 -16.71
N ARG A 139 -24.55 18.81 -16.82
CA ARG A 139 -25.07 20.01 -17.50
C ARG A 139 -25.31 19.76 -18.98
N ILE A 140 -24.36 19.11 -19.67
CA ILE A 140 -24.51 18.74 -21.09
C ILE A 140 -25.70 17.78 -21.25
N LYS A 141 -25.85 16.79 -20.36
CA LYS A 141 -27.00 15.88 -20.39
C LYS A 141 -28.33 16.63 -20.29
N ARG A 142 -28.46 17.57 -19.36
CA ARG A 142 -29.68 18.41 -19.23
C ARG A 142 -29.95 19.21 -20.50
N SER A 143 -28.93 19.87 -21.05
CA SER A 143 -29.07 20.64 -22.29
C SER A 143 -29.50 19.76 -23.47
N ASN A 144 -28.95 18.56 -23.60
CA ASN A 144 -29.37 17.61 -24.65
C ASN A 144 -30.83 17.18 -24.51
N ILE A 145 -31.31 16.99 -23.28
CA ILE A 145 -32.72 16.67 -23.00
C ILE A 145 -33.61 17.84 -23.47
N GLU A 146 -33.26 19.08 -23.09
CA GLU A 146 -34.02 20.28 -23.49
C GLU A 146 -34.06 20.45 -25.01
N LEU A 147 -32.92 20.29 -25.69
CA LEU A 147 -32.84 20.37 -27.15
C LEU A 147 -33.67 19.27 -27.84
N THR A 148 -33.64 18.05 -27.30
CA THR A 148 -34.44 16.94 -27.83
C THR A 148 -35.94 17.20 -27.69
N GLN A 149 -36.36 17.79 -26.56
CA GLN A 149 -37.74 18.17 -26.35
C GLN A 149 -38.18 19.29 -27.31
N ALA A 150 -37.37 20.34 -27.44
CA ALA A 150 -37.65 21.45 -28.36
C ALA A 150 -37.72 21.01 -29.83
N LEU A 151 -36.82 20.10 -30.24
CA LEU A 151 -36.86 19.50 -31.57
C LEU A 151 -38.15 18.70 -31.78
N SER A 152 -38.53 17.89 -30.80
CA SER A 152 -39.77 17.11 -30.84
C SER A 152 -41.00 18.01 -30.98
N ASP A 153 -41.10 19.06 -30.17
CA ASP A 153 -42.21 20.03 -30.21
C ASP A 153 -42.29 20.74 -31.57
N THR A 154 -41.14 21.10 -32.14
CA THR A 154 -41.05 21.71 -33.48
C THR A 154 -41.55 20.75 -34.56
N ILE A 155 -41.16 19.47 -34.50
CA ILE A 155 -41.63 18.44 -35.44
C ILE A 155 -43.15 18.24 -35.29
N TYR A 156 -43.67 18.16 -34.06
CA TYR A 156 -45.10 18.01 -33.80
C TYR A 156 -45.92 19.19 -34.32
N THR A 157 -45.45 20.41 -34.09
CA THR A 157 -46.13 21.63 -34.58
C THR A 157 -46.17 21.70 -36.10
N ASP A 158 -45.06 21.39 -36.78
CA ASP A 158 -44.99 21.32 -38.25
C ASP A 158 -45.93 20.24 -38.82
N MET A 159 -45.92 19.03 -38.24
CA MET A 159 -46.85 17.96 -38.63
C MET A 159 -48.32 18.40 -38.49
N ARG A 160 -48.66 19.11 -37.41
CA ARG A 160 -50.01 19.62 -37.16
C ARG A 160 -50.39 20.71 -38.17
N ALA A 161 -49.46 21.61 -38.50
CA ALA A 161 -49.66 22.64 -39.52
C ALA A 161 -49.90 22.02 -40.90
N LYS A 162 -49.08 21.05 -41.31
CA LYS A 162 -49.24 20.29 -42.56
C LYS A 162 -50.58 19.56 -42.60
N ALA A 163 -51.00 18.93 -41.50
CA ALA A 163 -52.30 18.25 -41.42
C ALA A 163 -53.48 19.23 -41.60
N ARG A 164 -53.43 20.40 -40.95
CA ARG A 164 -54.43 21.47 -41.11
C ARG A 164 -54.49 21.98 -42.55
N TYR A 165 -53.35 22.22 -43.18
CA TYR A 165 -53.27 22.66 -44.58
C TYR A 165 -53.95 21.64 -45.52
N ARG A 166 -53.64 20.34 -45.35
CA ARG A 166 -54.30 19.26 -46.12
C ARG A 166 -55.82 19.20 -45.88
N GLN A 167 -56.28 19.47 -44.66
CA GLN A 167 -57.70 19.46 -44.33
C GLN A 167 -58.42 20.66 -44.96
N GLN A 168 -57.82 21.86 -44.91
CA GLN A 168 -58.35 23.05 -45.57
C GLN A 168 -58.42 22.86 -47.09
N GLY A 169 -57.35 22.37 -47.73
CA GLY A 169 -57.34 22.09 -49.17
C GLY A 169 -58.42 21.09 -49.60
N ARG A 170 -58.74 20.08 -48.77
CA ARG A 170 -59.87 19.16 -49.02
C ARG A 170 -61.24 19.86 -48.93
N LYS A 171 -61.43 20.78 -47.98
CA LYS A 171 -62.66 21.57 -47.87
C LYS A 171 -62.89 22.50 -49.07
N TRP A 172 -61.81 23.08 -49.60
CA TRP A 172 -61.88 23.94 -50.80
C TRP A 172 -62.22 23.17 -52.08
N ARG A 173 -61.79 21.92 -52.22
CA ARG A 173 -62.11 21.06 -53.38
C ARG A 173 -63.50 20.42 -53.33
N ALA A 174 -64.20 20.52 -52.21
CA ALA A 174 -65.53 19.96 -51.99
C ALA A 174 -66.65 21.01 -52.11
N ARG A 175 -66.31 22.23 -52.50
CA ARG A 175 -67.22 23.31 -52.90
C ARG A 175 -67.13 23.50 -54.40
#